data_AF-A0A9D6TIN0-F1
#
_entry.id   AF-A0A9D6TIN0-F1
#
_cell.length_a   1.000
_cell.length_b   1.000
_cell.length_c   1.000
_cell.angle_alpha   90.00
_cell.angle_beta   90.00
_cell.angle_gamma   90.00
#
_symmetry.space_group_name_H-M   'P 1'
#
loop_
_entity.id
_entity.type
_entity.pdbx_description
1 polymer ?
#
loop_
_entity_poly.entity_id
_entity_poly.type
_entity_poly.pdbx_seq_one_letter_code
_entity_poly.pdbx_strand_id
1 'polypeptide(L)'
;MAAPPIGSHAGRSDNGFLDARQHPVSTFPVDVDTASYAHVKRFIEGRRLPPAEAVRIEELLNYFSYRYPGPVATAGADPGAPVAASLEVAGAPWAPAHRLVRIGLKGREVAAAERPAAHPVFLPDVSGSMDAPTRLPLTIAKDVKVQVEFNPARVASYRLVGYENRARANEEFTDDDVGAAEIGAGHTVTALYEIVPVGAKGETAAGTRAGGEIDEFRSAPKSAAPEAPADGADELLTVKLHYKDPKGGASRRIEFPLVDRGGEFAKASADFRFAAAVAEFGMILRSSPNRGNATLSDVLAWPADAADSPADDPDGQRGEFLDLVRKTQLLME
;
A
#
# COMPACT_ATOMS: atom_id res chain seq x y z
N MET A 1 2.90 -12.48 39.90
CA MET A 1 3.72 -11.96 38.79
C MET A 1 2.93 -10.86 38.10
N ALA A 2 3.40 -9.63 38.18
CA ALA A 2 2.79 -8.50 37.49
C ALA A 2 3.04 -8.64 35.98
N ALA A 3 1.99 -8.44 35.19
CA ALA A 3 2.12 -8.38 33.73
C ALA A 3 3.08 -7.25 33.34
N PRO A 4 3.94 -7.45 32.31
CA PRO A 4 4.84 -6.39 31.87
C PRO A 4 4.04 -5.18 31.38
N PRO A 5 4.53 -3.95 31.57
CA PRO A 5 3.86 -2.76 31.09
C PRO A 5 3.79 -2.80 29.55
N ILE A 6 2.57 -2.67 29.03
CA ILE A 6 2.31 -2.47 27.61
C ILE A 6 3.01 -1.16 27.22
N GLY A 7 3.97 -1.25 26.29
CA GLY A 7 4.80 -0.12 25.88
C GLY A 7 3.97 1.12 25.54
N SER A 8 4.46 2.28 25.98
CA SER A 8 3.83 3.59 25.78
C SER A 8 3.48 3.83 24.32
N HIS A 9 2.18 3.93 24.01
CA HIS A 9 1.69 4.34 22.70
C HIS A 9 1.89 5.86 22.55
N ALA A 10 3.06 6.27 22.05
CA ALA A 10 3.18 7.57 21.41
C ALA A 10 2.17 7.57 20.24
N GLY A 11 1.20 8.50 20.28
CA GLY A 11 0.06 8.50 19.35
C GLY A 11 0.52 8.46 17.90
N ARG A 12 -0.01 7.51 17.10
CA ARG A 12 0.35 7.40 15.69
C ARG A 12 -0.38 8.47 14.91
N SER A 13 0.38 9.46 14.44
CA SER A 13 -0.11 10.46 13.50
C SER A 13 -0.08 9.89 12.08
N ASP A 14 -1.14 10.16 11.31
CA ASP A 14 -1.21 9.90 9.87
C ASP A 14 0.00 10.46 9.13
N ASN A 15 0.40 9.82 8.04
CA ASN A 15 1.40 10.39 7.13
C ASN A 15 0.89 11.73 6.59
N GLY A 16 1.67 12.78 6.86
CA GLY A 16 1.46 14.11 6.29
C GLY A 16 1.87 14.19 4.82
N PHE A 17 1.53 15.31 4.18
CA PHE A 17 1.97 15.60 2.83
C PHE A 17 3.44 16.04 2.81
N LEU A 18 4.22 15.46 1.90
CA LEU A 18 5.61 15.81 1.62
C LEU A 18 5.68 16.63 0.32
N ASP A 19 6.45 17.71 0.30
CA ASP A 19 6.73 18.48 -0.92
C ASP A 19 7.61 17.65 -1.87
N ALA A 20 7.14 17.43 -3.09
CA ALA A 20 7.81 16.54 -4.05
C ALA A 20 9.12 17.10 -4.62
N ARG A 21 9.38 18.41 -4.51
CA ARG A 21 10.69 19.00 -4.88
C ARG A 21 11.73 18.73 -3.80
N GLN A 22 11.32 18.71 -2.54
CA GLN A 22 12.20 18.44 -1.41
C GLN A 22 12.39 16.94 -1.16
N HIS A 23 11.32 16.17 -1.38
CA HIS A 23 11.27 14.73 -1.18
C HIS A 23 10.71 14.08 -2.46
N PRO A 24 11.48 13.98 -3.56
CA PRO A 24 10.97 13.43 -4.81
C PRO A 24 10.76 11.91 -4.78
N VAL A 25 11.15 11.24 -3.69
CA VAL A 25 11.19 9.79 -3.58
C VAL A 25 10.46 9.30 -2.33
N SER A 26 9.65 8.26 -2.48
CA SER A 26 9.00 7.53 -1.40
C SER A 26 9.21 6.03 -1.56
N THR A 27 9.20 5.29 -0.46
CA THR A 27 9.34 3.83 -0.45
C THR A 27 8.21 3.22 0.39
N PHE A 28 7.92 1.95 0.17
CA PHE A 28 7.02 1.18 1.03
C PHE A 28 7.43 -0.30 1.04
N PRO A 29 7.23 -1.02 2.17
CA PRO A 29 7.56 -2.43 2.27
C PRO A 29 6.60 -3.29 1.45
N VAL A 30 7.12 -4.37 0.87
CA VAL A 30 6.30 -5.37 0.15
C VAL A 30 5.75 -6.46 1.07
N ASP A 31 6.33 -6.61 2.26
CA ASP A 31 5.83 -7.46 3.33
C ASP A 31 4.94 -6.62 4.26
N VAL A 32 3.67 -6.98 4.34
CA VAL A 32 2.65 -6.22 5.07
C VAL A 32 1.82 -7.22 5.87
N ASP A 33 1.72 -6.99 7.19
CA ASP A 33 0.83 -7.75 8.06
C ASP A 33 -0.65 -7.46 7.70
N THR A 34 -1.56 -8.34 8.07
CA THR A 34 -2.99 -8.20 7.84
C THR A 34 -3.81 -8.34 9.13
N ALA A 35 -3.14 -8.49 10.28
CA ALA A 35 -3.75 -8.70 11.59
C ALA A 35 -4.68 -7.57 12.03
N SER A 36 -4.42 -6.32 11.65
CA SER A 36 -5.29 -5.18 11.98
C SER A 36 -6.72 -5.38 11.49
N TYR A 37 -6.94 -5.98 10.33
CA TYR A 37 -8.30 -6.23 9.82
C TYR A 37 -9.08 -7.16 10.75
N ALA A 38 -8.48 -8.28 11.16
CA ALA A 38 -9.09 -9.21 12.10
C ALA A 38 -9.40 -8.57 13.46
N HIS A 39 -8.52 -7.67 13.92
CA HIS A 39 -8.77 -6.88 15.13
C HIS A 39 -9.97 -5.94 14.96
N VAL A 40 -9.99 -5.13 13.90
CA VAL A 40 -11.09 -4.20 13.58
C VAL A 40 -12.41 -4.96 13.49
N LYS A 41 -12.44 -6.06 12.75
CA LYS A 41 -13.59 -6.96 12.63
C LYS A 41 -14.11 -7.39 14.00
N ARG A 42 -13.23 -7.93 14.85
CA ARG A 42 -13.58 -8.39 16.21
C ARG A 42 -14.17 -7.28 17.09
N PHE A 43 -13.67 -6.05 16.98
CA PHE A 43 -14.22 -4.91 17.73
C PHE A 43 -15.66 -4.63 17.30
N ILE A 44 -15.89 -4.46 16.00
CA ILE A 44 -17.19 -4.09 15.44
C ILE A 44 -18.23 -5.21 15.66
N GLU A 45 -17.83 -6.47 15.51
CA GLU A 45 -18.69 -7.63 15.85
C GLU A 45 -19.04 -7.66 17.34
N GLY A 46 -18.11 -7.23 18.19
CA GLY A 46 -18.34 -7.01 19.62
C GLY A 46 -19.13 -5.74 19.95
N ARG A 47 -19.75 -5.09 18.94
CA ARG A 47 -20.55 -3.85 19.06
C ARG A 47 -19.80 -2.68 19.70
N ARG A 48 -18.51 -2.55 19.39
CA ARG A 48 -17.66 -1.45 19.85
C ARG A 48 -16.78 -0.96 18.71
N LEU A 49 -16.52 0.35 18.67
CA LEU A 49 -15.54 0.87 17.71
C LEU A 49 -14.13 0.45 18.14
N PRO A 50 -13.24 0.11 17.18
CA PRO A 50 -11.84 -0.13 17.49
C PRO A 50 -11.18 1.18 17.96
N PRO A 51 -10.19 1.12 18.86
CA PRO A 51 -9.35 2.29 19.11
C PRO A 51 -8.60 2.66 17.82
N ALA A 52 -8.41 3.95 17.56
CA ALA A 52 -7.76 4.45 16.35
C ALA A 52 -6.40 3.77 16.09
N GLU A 53 -5.64 3.51 17.16
CA GLU A 53 -4.33 2.84 17.11
C GLU A 53 -4.37 1.35 16.69
N ALA A 54 -5.54 0.72 16.72
CA ALA A 54 -5.70 -0.64 16.22
C ALA A 54 -5.97 -0.68 14.71
N VAL A 55 -6.27 0.46 14.09
CA VAL A 55 -6.61 0.58 12.66
C VAL A 55 -5.36 0.94 11.88
N ARG A 56 -4.84 -0.03 11.12
CA ARG A 56 -3.69 0.17 10.23
C ARG A 56 -4.17 0.06 8.79
N ILE A 57 -4.23 1.20 8.12
CA ILE A 57 -4.89 1.30 6.80
C ILE A 57 -4.20 0.39 5.78
N GLU A 58 -2.87 0.28 5.84
CA GLU A 58 -2.08 -0.62 4.99
C GLU A 58 -2.42 -2.09 5.20
N GLU A 59 -2.65 -2.51 6.45
CA GLU A 59 -2.99 -3.90 6.78
C GLU A 59 -4.44 -4.24 6.42
N LEU A 60 -5.36 -3.27 6.58
CA LEU A 60 -6.73 -3.37 6.08
C LEU A 60 -6.74 -3.51 4.56
N LEU A 61 -5.98 -2.65 3.87
CA LEU A 61 -5.88 -2.63 2.42
C LEU A 61 -5.34 -3.96 1.87
N ASN A 62 -4.29 -4.50 2.49
CA ASN A 62 -3.60 -5.72 2.06
C ASN A 62 -4.21 -7.02 2.60
N TYR A 63 -5.26 -6.96 3.43
CA TYR A 63 -6.04 -8.13 3.82
C TYR A 63 -6.80 -8.76 2.64
N PHE A 64 -7.22 -7.93 1.68
CA PHE A 64 -8.06 -8.37 0.56
C PHE A 64 -7.26 -8.76 -0.68
N SER A 65 -7.82 -9.66 -1.46
CA SER A 65 -7.29 -10.03 -2.78
C SER A 65 -7.72 -9.04 -3.87
N TYR A 66 -6.77 -8.65 -4.71
CA TYR A 66 -6.99 -7.83 -5.90
C TYR A 66 -6.49 -8.57 -7.15
N ARG A 67 -7.15 -8.34 -8.28
CA ARG A 67 -6.91 -9.03 -9.55
C ARG A 67 -5.89 -8.25 -10.38
N TYR A 68 -4.66 -8.27 -9.90
CA TYR A 68 -3.54 -7.72 -10.67
C TYR A 68 -3.13 -8.72 -11.75
N PRO A 69 -2.97 -8.30 -13.02
CA PRO A 69 -2.30 -9.13 -14.01
C PRO A 69 -0.89 -9.46 -13.54
N GLY A 70 -0.50 -10.73 -13.68
CA GLY A 70 0.89 -11.14 -13.47
C GLY A 70 1.78 -10.75 -14.65
N PRO A 71 3.12 -10.91 -14.53
CA PRO A 71 4.09 -10.55 -15.56
C PRO A 71 3.82 -11.14 -16.94
N VAL A 72 3.32 -12.38 -16.99
CA VAL A 72 3.00 -13.09 -18.24
C VAL A 72 1.75 -12.51 -18.93
N ALA A 73 0.86 -11.85 -18.19
CA ALA A 73 -0.39 -11.29 -18.70
C ALA A 73 -0.26 -9.82 -19.14
N THR A 74 0.82 -9.13 -18.75
CA THR A 74 1.07 -7.73 -19.12
C THR A 74 1.75 -7.62 -20.48
N ALA A 75 1.09 -6.97 -21.45
CA ALA A 75 1.64 -6.76 -22.79
C ALA A 75 2.95 -5.96 -22.75
N GLY A 76 4.02 -6.51 -23.35
CA GLY A 76 5.35 -5.89 -23.38
C GLY A 76 6.22 -6.15 -22.14
N ALA A 77 5.71 -6.86 -21.13
CA ALA A 77 6.54 -7.32 -20.02
C ALA A 77 7.41 -8.51 -20.44
N ASP A 78 8.62 -8.59 -19.89
CA ASP A 78 9.47 -9.78 -19.99
C ASP A 78 8.72 -10.97 -19.35
N PRO A 79 8.42 -12.05 -20.09
CA PRO A 79 7.78 -13.24 -19.53
C PRO A 79 8.57 -13.87 -18.36
N GLY A 80 9.87 -13.57 -18.26
CA GLY A 80 10.74 -13.96 -17.17
C GLY A 80 10.77 -12.99 -15.97
N ALA A 81 10.10 -11.84 -16.04
CA ALA A 81 10.08 -10.87 -14.94
C ALA A 81 9.42 -11.49 -13.69
N PRO A 82 10.02 -11.32 -12.50
CA PRO A 82 9.48 -11.91 -11.28
C PRO A 82 8.25 -11.16 -10.76
N VAL A 83 8.06 -9.90 -11.13
CA VAL A 83 7.00 -9.04 -10.59
C VAL A 83 6.44 -8.15 -11.69
N ALA A 84 5.13 -7.93 -11.65
CA ALA A 84 4.42 -6.94 -12.47
C ALA A 84 3.83 -5.86 -11.56
N ALA A 85 3.73 -4.64 -12.09
CA ALA A 85 3.01 -3.56 -11.46
C ALA A 85 1.73 -3.21 -12.24
N SER A 86 0.65 -3.01 -11.51
CA SER A 86 -0.63 -2.51 -11.98
C SER A 86 -0.83 -1.12 -11.39
N LEU A 87 -0.65 -0.11 -12.23
CA LEU A 87 -0.72 1.30 -11.82
C LEU A 87 -2.01 1.92 -12.34
N GLU A 88 -2.70 2.65 -11.46
CA GLU A 88 -3.94 3.34 -11.83
C GLU A 88 -4.04 4.68 -11.11
N VAL A 89 -4.59 5.69 -11.79
CA VAL A 89 -4.75 7.05 -11.24
C VAL A 89 -6.12 7.61 -11.61
N ALA A 90 -6.79 8.18 -10.63
CA ALA A 90 -8.10 8.82 -10.77
C ALA A 90 -8.21 10.02 -9.81
N GLY A 91 -9.32 10.75 -9.83
CA GLY A 91 -9.63 11.72 -8.77
C GLY A 91 -9.68 11.04 -7.40
N ALA A 92 -9.22 11.70 -6.34
CA ALA A 92 -9.38 11.16 -4.99
C ALA A 92 -10.84 11.36 -4.53
N PRO A 93 -11.55 10.29 -4.09
CA PRO A 93 -12.96 10.40 -3.75
C PRO A 93 -13.22 11.32 -2.55
N TRP A 94 -12.30 11.32 -1.58
CA TRP A 94 -12.39 12.15 -0.38
C TRP A 94 -11.85 13.59 -0.53
N ALA A 95 -11.16 13.88 -1.64
CA ALA A 95 -10.51 15.16 -1.91
C ALA A 95 -10.52 15.43 -3.43
N PRO A 96 -11.61 15.99 -4.00
CA PRO A 96 -11.79 16.06 -5.46
C PRO A 96 -10.73 16.86 -6.23
N ALA A 97 -9.99 17.76 -5.55
CA ALA A 97 -8.87 18.49 -6.15
C ALA A 97 -7.58 17.66 -6.23
N HIS A 98 -7.52 16.53 -5.52
CA HIS A 98 -6.38 15.64 -5.45
C HIS A 98 -6.55 14.45 -6.39
N ARG A 99 -5.44 13.78 -6.67
CA ARG A 99 -5.39 12.51 -7.39
C ARG A 99 -5.10 11.40 -6.42
N LEU A 100 -5.77 10.27 -6.60
CA LEU A 100 -5.43 9.02 -5.94
C LEU A 100 -4.70 8.15 -6.93
N VAL A 101 -3.57 7.58 -6.50
CA VAL A 101 -2.81 6.58 -7.25
C VAL A 101 -2.87 5.26 -6.49
N ARG A 102 -3.17 4.18 -7.21
CA ARG A 102 -3.01 2.81 -6.72
C ARG A 102 -1.82 2.14 -7.40
N ILE A 103 -0.96 1.56 -6.57
CA ILE A 103 0.16 0.73 -6.97
C ILE A 103 -0.14 -0.67 -6.49
N GLY A 104 -0.48 -1.58 -7.40
CA GLY A 104 -0.60 -3.00 -7.13
C GLY A 104 0.62 -3.75 -7.67
N LEU A 105 1.32 -4.50 -6.84
CA LEU A 105 2.39 -5.39 -7.29
C LEU A 105 1.90 -6.84 -7.23
N LYS A 106 2.26 -7.64 -8.23
CA LYS A 106 2.00 -9.07 -8.26
C LYS A 106 3.24 -9.86 -8.65
N GLY A 107 3.62 -10.79 -7.79
CA GLY A 107 4.64 -11.78 -8.07
C GLY A 107 4.16 -12.78 -9.12
N ARG A 108 5.08 -13.23 -9.99
CA ARG A 108 4.84 -14.28 -10.96
C ARG A 108 4.26 -15.52 -10.30
N GLU A 109 3.20 -16.07 -10.87
CA GLU A 109 2.64 -17.34 -10.45
C GLU A 109 3.54 -18.49 -10.94
N VAL A 110 3.74 -19.48 -10.09
CA VAL A 110 4.45 -20.71 -10.44
C VAL A 110 3.42 -21.82 -10.58
N ALA A 111 3.39 -22.44 -11.76
CA ALA A 111 2.44 -23.51 -12.09
C ALA A 111 2.54 -24.65 -11.07
N ALA A 112 1.40 -25.26 -10.72
CA ALA A 112 1.35 -26.35 -9.75
C ALA A 112 2.31 -27.51 -10.08
N ALA A 113 2.53 -27.77 -11.38
CA ALA A 113 3.45 -28.79 -11.88
C ALA A 113 4.95 -28.43 -11.71
N GLU A 114 5.28 -27.15 -11.56
CA GLU A 114 6.64 -26.65 -11.36
C GLU A 114 6.98 -26.48 -9.87
N ARG A 115 6.00 -26.70 -8.98
CA ARG A 115 6.24 -26.66 -7.54
C ARG A 115 7.04 -27.91 -7.14
N PRO A 116 8.20 -27.76 -6.47
CA PRO A 116 8.91 -28.91 -5.94
C PRO A 116 7.97 -29.70 -5.01
N ALA A 117 8.03 -31.03 -5.07
CA ALA A 117 7.28 -31.89 -4.15
C ALA A 117 7.66 -31.52 -2.70
N ALA A 118 6.77 -30.82 -2.03
CA ALA A 118 6.95 -30.39 -0.65
C ALA A 118 5.96 -31.16 0.23
N HIS A 119 6.46 -31.74 1.31
CA HIS A 119 5.64 -32.24 2.41
C HIS A 119 5.63 -31.15 3.49
N PRO A 120 4.64 -30.24 3.51
CA PRO A 120 4.59 -29.22 4.54
C PRO A 120 4.37 -29.88 5.90
N VAL A 121 5.40 -29.84 6.76
CA VAL A 121 5.29 -30.19 8.17
C VAL A 121 5.02 -28.90 8.92
N PHE A 122 3.78 -28.71 9.37
CA PHE A 122 3.40 -27.56 10.19
C PHE A 122 3.78 -27.86 11.65
N LEU A 123 4.87 -27.27 12.14
CA LEU A 123 5.21 -27.27 13.56
C LEU A 123 4.71 -25.94 14.16
N PRO A 124 3.71 -25.94 15.06
CA PRO A 124 3.41 -24.75 15.83
C PRO A 124 4.53 -24.55 16.87
N ASP A 125 5.34 -23.51 16.73
CA ASP A 125 6.33 -23.13 17.75
C ASP A 125 6.00 -21.76 18.37
N VAL A 126 6.13 -21.70 19.70
CA VAL A 126 5.81 -20.59 20.61
C VAL A 126 7.08 -19.92 21.16
N SER A 127 8.25 -20.11 20.53
CA SER A 127 9.48 -19.49 21.01
C SER A 127 10.30 -18.88 19.89
N GLY A 128 10.64 -17.60 20.06
CA GLY A 128 11.35 -16.81 19.08
C GLY A 128 12.81 -17.23 18.97
N SER A 129 13.15 -17.84 17.83
CA SER A 129 14.40 -17.66 17.08
C SER A 129 14.29 -18.50 15.81
N MET A 130 14.01 -17.88 14.66
CA MET A 130 13.97 -18.60 13.37
C MET A 130 14.97 -18.00 12.39
N ASP A 131 16.23 -18.38 12.55
CA ASP A 131 17.25 -18.30 11.51
C ASP A 131 17.31 -19.65 10.76
N ALA A 132 16.87 -19.66 9.49
CA ALA A 132 16.94 -20.73 8.45
C ALA A 132 16.19 -22.07 8.70
N PRO A 133 15.96 -22.96 7.70
CA PRO A 133 15.60 -22.83 6.28
C PRO A 133 14.25 -23.54 6.01
N THR A 134 13.22 -23.27 6.80
CA THR A 134 11.89 -23.92 6.68
C THR A 134 10.88 -23.03 5.94
N ARG A 135 11.33 -22.26 4.94
CA ARG A 135 10.47 -21.36 4.15
C ARG A 135 10.07 -22.02 2.84
N LEU A 136 8.79 -22.36 2.69
CA LEU A 136 8.16 -22.51 1.37
C LEU A 136 7.00 -21.53 1.34
N PRO A 137 7.05 -20.55 0.43
CA PRO A 137 6.62 -20.83 -0.94
C PRO A 137 7.49 -20.12 -1.99
N LEU A 138 8.20 -20.88 -2.84
CA LEU A 138 8.69 -20.44 -4.17
C LEU A 138 9.12 -18.96 -4.25
N THR A 139 10.17 -18.56 -3.51
CA THR A 139 10.74 -17.21 -3.60
C THR A 139 11.12 -16.92 -5.05
N ILE A 140 10.54 -15.86 -5.62
CA ILE A 140 10.77 -15.46 -7.01
C ILE A 140 11.64 -14.20 -7.12
N ALA A 141 11.78 -13.44 -6.03
CA ALA A 141 12.69 -12.31 -5.92
C ALA A 141 13.16 -12.13 -4.47
N LYS A 142 14.42 -11.74 -4.31
CA LYS A 142 15.06 -11.41 -3.03
C LYS A 142 15.44 -9.94 -2.99
N ASP A 143 15.65 -9.42 -1.78
CA ASP A 143 16.05 -8.04 -1.53
C ASP A 143 15.18 -7.04 -2.29
N VAL A 144 13.86 -7.22 -2.22
CA VAL A 144 12.93 -6.39 -2.96
C VAL A 144 12.80 -5.02 -2.30
N LYS A 145 13.16 -4.00 -3.06
CA LYS A 145 13.10 -2.59 -2.68
C LYS A 145 12.17 -1.86 -3.66
N VAL A 146 11.03 -1.36 -3.17
CA VAL A 146 10.10 -0.56 -3.98
C VAL A 146 10.33 0.92 -3.71
N GLN A 147 10.54 1.66 -4.80
CA GLN A 147 10.73 3.09 -4.79
C GLN A 147 9.71 3.75 -5.73
N VAL A 148 9.12 4.85 -5.31
CA VAL A 148 8.22 5.69 -6.09
C VAL A 148 8.87 7.05 -6.24
N GLU A 149 9.17 7.43 -7.47
CA GLU A 149 9.76 8.73 -7.80
C GLU A 149 8.69 9.62 -8.42
N PHE A 150 8.45 10.79 -7.83
CA PHE A 150 7.44 11.73 -8.27
C PHE A 150 8.06 12.78 -9.19
N ASN A 151 7.31 13.19 -10.22
CA ASN A 151 7.71 14.30 -11.08
C ASN A 151 7.33 15.64 -10.40
N PRO A 152 8.30 16.43 -9.90
CA PRO A 152 8.01 17.68 -9.20
C PRO A 152 7.39 18.77 -10.08
N ALA A 153 7.44 18.64 -11.41
CA ALA A 153 6.74 19.54 -12.32
C ALA A 153 5.23 19.27 -12.39
N ARG A 154 4.79 18.07 -11.96
CA ARG A 154 3.39 17.60 -12.01
C ARG A 154 2.79 17.39 -10.63
N VAL A 155 3.61 17.05 -9.64
CA VAL A 155 3.23 16.78 -8.25
C VAL A 155 3.76 17.90 -7.36
N ALA A 156 2.87 18.61 -6.67
CA ALA A 156 3.26 19.61 -5.68
C ALA A 156 3.63 18.92 -4.35
N SER A 157 2.75 18.03 -3.90
CA SER A 157 2.97 17.24 -2.69
C SER A 157 2.23 15.91 -2.76
N TYR A 158 2.67 14.93 -1.97
CA TYR A 158 2.01 13.63 -1.87
C TYR A 158 2.01 13.10 -0.43
N ARG A 159 1.14 12.15 -0.14
CA ARG A 159 1.23 11.29 1.06
C ARG A 159 0.97 9.84 0.68
N LEU A 160 1.65 8.93 1.38
CA LEU A 160 1.33 7.50 1.36
C LEU A 160 0.22 7.26 2.39
N VAL A 161 -0.90 6.69 1.96
CA VAL A 161 -2.05 6.42 2.83
C VAL A 161 -1.79 5.14 3.64
N GLY A 162 -1.83 5.22 4.97
CA GLY A 162 -1.34 4.15 5.86
C GLY A 162 0.18 4.17 5.99
N TYR A 163 0.80 3.05 6.36
CA TYR A 163 2.26 2.87 6.42
C TYR A 163 3.00 3.92 7.29
N GLU A 164 2.44 4.29 8.44
CA GLU A 164 3.00 5.34 9.30
C GLU A 164 4.22 4.87 10.13
N ASN A 165 4.43 3.56 10.25
CA ASN A 165 5.50 3.00 11.07
C ASN A 165 6.80 2.77 10.27
N ARG A 166 7.48 3.88 9.92
CA ARG A 166 8.64 3.88 8.99
C ARG A 166 10.02 3.74 9.63
N ALA A 167 10.14 3.71 10.96
CA ALA A 167 11.45 3.68 11.61
C ALA A 167 12.31 2.48 11.19
N ARG A 168 11.71 1.28 11.01
CA ARG A 168 12.42 0.09 10.51
C ARG A 168 12.56 0.04 8.99
N ALA A 169 11.55 0.49 8.26
CA ALA A 169 11.52 0.40 6.80
C ALA A 169 12.61 1.27 6.12
N ASN A 170 13.03 2.37 6.74
CA ASN A 170 14.10 3.22 6.21
C ASN A 170 15.50 2.67 6.51
N GLU A 171 15.71 2.10 7.70
CA GLU A 171 16.97 1.43 8.09
C GLU A 171 17.24 0.23 7.18
N GLU A 172 16.22 -0.59 6.89
CA GLU A 172 16.30 -1.74 5.96
C GLU A 172 16.50 -1.33 4.49
N PHE A 173 16.10 -0.11 4.11
CA PHE A 173 16.20 0.34 2.71
C PHE A 173 17.55 0.99 2.39
N THR A 174 18.12 1.73 3.35
CA THR A 174 19.38 2.47 3.18
C THR A 174 20.62 1.64 3.41
N ASP A 175 20.51 0.54 4.16
CA ASP A 175 21.56 -0.44 4.32
C ASP A 175 21.47 -1.52 3.22
N ASP A 176 22.57 -1.76 2.52
CA ASP A 176 22.67 -2.83 1.51
C ASP A 176 23.14 -4.15 2.12
N ASP A 177 23.63 -4.14 3.36
CA ASP A 177 24.00 -5.33 4.14
C ASP A 177 22.80 -5.95 4.87
N VAL A 178 21.69 -5.20 5.00
CA VAL A 178 20.43 -5.71 5.52
C VAL A 178 19.59 -6.27 4.38
N GLY A 179 19.32 -7.58 4.41
CA GLY A 179 18.46 -8.24 3.43
C GLY A 179 17.05 -7.64 3.46
N ALA A 180 16.59 -7.15 2.31
CA ALA A 180 15.22 -6.62 2.17
C ALA A 180 14.21 -7.76 1.97
N ALA A 181 12.92 -7.40 1.94
CA ALA A 181 11.82 -8.37 1.88
C ALA A 181 11.89 -9.29 0.64
N GLU A 182 11.43 -10.53 0.80
CA GLU A 182 11.28 -11.50 -0.29
C GLU A 182 9.88 -11.42 -0.90
N ILE A 183 9.76 -11.62 -2.22
CA ILE A 183 8.47 -11.83 -2.88
C ILE A 183 8.34 -13.31 -3.24
N GLY A 184 7.27 -13.94 -2.75
CA GLY A 184 6.86 -15.30 -3.10
C GLY A 184 5.99 -15.34 -4.36
N ALA A 185 5.86 -16.54 -4.94
CA ALA A 185 4.99 -16.76 -6.09
C ALA A 185 3.53 -16.35 -5.80
N GLY A 186 2.96 -15.52 -6.67
CA GLY A 186 1.58 -15.03 -6.55
C GLY A 186 1.34 -14.00 -5.45
N HIS A 187 2.36 -13.60 -4.67
CA HIS A 187 2.24 -12.57 -3.63
C HIS A 187 1.76 -11.25 -4.22
N THR A 188 0.89 -10.56 -3.50
CA THR A 188 0.36 -9.26 -3.89
C THR A 188 0.54 -8.24 -2.79
N VAL A 189 0.91 -7.02 -3.16
CA VAL A 189 0.90 -5.86 -2.25
C VAL A 189 0.26 -4.66 -2.95
N THR A 190 -0.49 -3.88 -2.20
CA THR A 190 -1.18 -2.68 -2.67
C THR A 190 -0.79 -1.50 -1.81
N ALA A 191 -0.42 -0.39 -2.46
CA ALA A 191 -0.19 0.90 -1.83
C ALA A 191 -1.04 1.98 -2.50
N LEU A 192 -1.46 2.98 -1.72
CA LEU A 192 -2.21 4.13 -2.19
C LEU A 192 -1.45 5.42 -1.90
N TYR A 193 -1.31 6.27 -2.90
CA TYR A 193 -0.78 7.63 -2.76
C TYR A 193 -1.86 8.65 -3.06
N GLU A 194 -2.04 9.60 -2.15
CA GLU A 194 -2.80 10.82 -2.42
C GLU A 194 -1.85 11.91 -2.86
N ILE A 195 -2.16 12.53 -4.00
CA ILE A 195 -1.31 13.47 -4.72
C ILE A 195 -2.04 14.79 -4.90
N VAL A 196 -1.38 15.87 -4.51
CA VAL A 196 -1.77 17.24 -4.85
C VAL A 196 -1.05 17.62 -6.14
N PRO A 197 -1.73 17.72 -7.29
CA PRO A 197 -1.10 18.11 -8.54
C PRO A 197 -0.69 19.59 -8.51
N VAL A 198 0.37 19.92 -9.26
CA VAL A 198 0.79 21.31 -9.45
C VAL A 198 -0.36 22.12 -10.07
N GLY A 199 -0.69 23.26 -9.47
CA GLY A 199 -1.75 24.14 -9.95
C GLY A 199 -3.17 23.75 -9.54
N ALA A 200 -3.35 22.73 -8.67
CA ALA A 200 -4.64 22.46 -8.05
C ALA A 200 -5.19 23.72 -7.35
N LYS A 201 -6.37 24.18 -7.77
CA LYS A 201 -7.04 25.34 -7.18
C LYS A 201 -7.89 24.88 -5.99
N GLY A 202 -7.76 25.55 -4.84
CA GLY A 202 -8.74 25.44 -3.74
C GLY A 202 -8.23 24.85 -2.44
N GLU A 203 -7.07 24.20 -2.40
CA GLU A 203 -6.44 23.78 -1.15
C GLU A 203 -4.93 24.01 -1.27
N THR A 204 -4.49 25.22 -0.89
CA THR A 204 -3.16 25.32 -0.29
C THR A 204 -3.18 24.37 0.89
N ALA A 205 -2.43 23.28 0.84
CA ALA A 205 -1.60 22.90 1.98
C ALA A 205 -2.32 22.99 3.34
N ALA A 206 -3.60 22.57 3.44
CA ALA A 206 -4.37 22.67 4.68
C ALA A 206 -3.94 21.61 5.71
N GLY A 207 -2.79 20.98 5.44
CA GLY A 207 -1.98 20.18 6.35
C GLY A 207 -0.48 20.48 6.30
N THR A 208 0.01 21.51 5.57
CA THR A 208 1.37 22.03 5.81
C THR A 208 1.32 22.86 7.10
N ARG A 209 1.10 22.19 8.23
CA ARG A 209 1.75 22.64 9.45
C ARG A 209 3.24 22.48 9.18
N ALA A 210 3.87 23.57 8.76
CA ALA A 210 5.21 23.84 9.24
C ALA A 210 5.14 23.75 10.77
N GLY A 211 5.69 22.69 11.37
CA GLY A 211 5.82 22.59 12.83
C GLY A 211 5.02 21.49 13.54
N GLY A 212 4.81 20.31 12.94
CA GLY A 212 4.97 19.09 13.73
C GLY A 212 6.43 18.67 13.56
N GLU A 213 7.17 18.41 14.63
CA GLU A 213 8.56 17.91 14.56
C GLU A 213 8.61 16.76 13.56
N ILE A 214 9.15 17.06 12.37
CA ILE A 214 9.46 16.08 11.35
C ILE A 214 10.68 15.35 11.91
N ASP A 215 10.45 14.14 12.40
CA ASP A 215 11.53 13.24 12.78
C ASP A 215 12.45 13.10 11.56
N GLU A 216 13.64 13.71 11.64
CA GLU A 216 14.63 13.90 10.55
C GLU A 216 15.11 12.57 9.94
N PHE A 217 14.69 11.44 10.52
CA PHE A 217 15.00 10.08 10.12
C PHE A 217 14.19 9.51 8.93
N ARG A 218 13.27 10.30 8.36
CA ARG A 218 12.24 9.78 7.44
C ARG A 218 12.51 9.89 5.94
N SER A 219 13.66 10.42 5.53
CA SER A 219 14.05 10.50 4.11
C SER A 219 15.27 9.62 3.84
N ALA A 220 15.27 8.90 2.73
CA ALA A 220 16.54 8.49 2.11
C ALA A 220 17.46 9.73 2.00
N PRO A 221 18.79 9.57 2.07
CA PRO A 221 19.71 10.70 2.07
C PRO A 221 19.37 11.68 0.95
N LYS A 222 19.50 12.99 1.21
CA LYS A 222 19.36 14.08 0.23
C LYS A 222 20.24 13.80 -1.00
N SER A 223 19.74 12.99 -1.92
CA SER A 223 20.13 13.03 -3.31
C SER A 223 19.69 14.40 -3.81
N ALA A 224 20.58 15.12 -4.49
CA ALA A 224 20.19 16.31 -5.22
C ALA A 224 18.90 16.00 -6.01
N ALA A 225 17.94 16.92 -5.96
CA ALA A 225 16.71 16.79 -6.74
C ALA A 225 17.11 16.45 -8.17
N PRO A 226 16.68 15.30 -8.72
CA PRO A 226 16.93 15.01 -10.12
C PRO A 226 16.32 16.15 -10.93
N GLU A 227 17.09 16.76 -11.83
CA GLU A 227 16.48 17.50 -12.93
C GLU A 227 15.51 16.54 -13.62
N ALA A 228 14.27 16.99 -13.84
CA ALA A 228 13.22 16.17 -14.42
C ALA A 228 13.76 15.44 -15.66
N PRO A 229 13.59 14.11 -15.79
CA PRO A 229 14.11 13.38 -16.93
C PRO A 229 13.53 13.98 -18.22
N ALA A 230 14.40 14.33 -19.16
CA ALA A 230 14.03 15.01 -20.41
C ALA A 230 12.99 14.25 -21.25
N ASP A 231 12.86 12.93 -21.05
CA ASP A 231 11.94 12.05 -21.77
C ASP A 231 10.63 11.73 -21.01
N GLY A 232 10.47 12.20 -19.77
CA GLY A 232 9.34 11.87 -18.86
C GLY A 232 8.45 13.06 -18.49
N ALA A 233 8.44 14.13 -19.29
CA ALA A 233 7.76 15.40 -18.95
C ALA A 233 6.27 15.25 -18.60
N ASP A 234 5.60 14.23 -19.15
CA ASP A 234 4.19 13.95 -18.91
C ASP A 234 3.91 12.96 -17.77
N GLU A 235 4.93 12.31 -17.21
CA GLU A 235 4.77 11.34 -16.14
C GLU A 235 4.41 12.03 -14.82
N LEU A 236 3.47 11.45 -14.08
CA LEU A 236 3.14 11.85 -12.73
C LEU A 236 4.17 11.28 -11.73
N LEU A 237 4.52 10.01 -11.92
CA LEU A 237 5.50 9.28 -11.13
C LEU A 237 6.03 8.06 -11.88
N THR A 238 7.11 7.49 -11.38
CA THR A 238 7.69 6.23 -11.83
C THR A 238 7.85 5.29 -10.64
N VAL A 239 7.28 4.09 -10.72
CA VAL A 239 7.51 3.03 -9.72
C VAL A 239 8.72 2.21 -10.15
N LYS A 240 9.74 2.18 -9.30
CA LYS A 240 11.00 1.46 -9.51
C LYS A 240 11.07 0.29 -8.54
N LEU A 241 11.21 -0.92 -9.09
CA LEU A 241 11.38 -2.14 -8.34
C LEU A 241 12.82 -2.60 -8.49
N HIS A 242 13.55 -2.63 -7.38
CA HIS A 242 14.86 -3.25 -7.28
C HIS A 242 14.72 -4.65 -6.68
N TYR A 243 15.41 -5.63 -7.27
CA TYR A 243 15.37 -7.01 -6.78
C TYR A 243 16.63 -7.78 -7.18
N LYS A 244 16.93 -8.86 -6.45
CA LYS A 244 17.90 -9.89 -6.85
C LYS A 244 17.14 -11.16 -7.25
N ASP A 245 17.73 -11.94 -8.16
CA ASP A 245 17.19 -13.27 -8.49
C ASP A 245 17.11 -14.17 -7.24
N PRO A 246 16.23 -15.18 -7.20
CA PRO A 246 16.10 -16.09 -6.05
C PRO A 246 17.41 -16.79 -5.65
N LYS A 247 18.26 -17.04 -6.64
CA LYS A 247 19.59 -17.66 -6.48
C LYS A 247 20.67 -16.66 -6.02
N GLY A 248 20.30 -15.40 -5.80
CA GLY A 248 21.21 -14.29 -5.54
C GLY A 248 21.79 -13.69 -6.83
N GLY A 249 22.72 -12.75 -6.67
CA GLY A 249 23.40 -12.09 -7.78
C GLY A 249 23.27 -10.57 -7.75
N ALA A 250 23.56 -9.93 -8.88
CA ALA A 250 23.46 -8.48 -9.02
C ALA A 250 22.00 -8.01 -8.90
N SER A 251 21.81 -6.85 -8.27
CA SER A 251 20.51 -6.18 -8.23
C SER A 251 20.09 -5.77 -9.64
N ARG A 252 18.83 -6.05 -9.98
CA ARG A 252 18.16 -5.65 -11.21
C ARG A 252 17.08 -4.63 -10.88
N ARG A 253 16.76 -3.77 -11.85
CA ARG A 253 15.74 -2.75 -11.73
C ARG A 253 14.70 -2.87 -12.84
N ILE A 254 13.43 -2.76 -12.48
CA ILE A 254 12.30 -2.62 -13.41
C ILE A 254 11.58 -1.31 -13.09
N GLU A 255 11.13 -0.60 -14.10
CA GLU A 255 10.48 0.70 -13.96
C GLU A 255 9.10 0.69 -14.62
N PHE A 256 8.14 1.31 -13.93
CA PHE A 256 6.75 1.42 -14.36
C PHE A 256 6.34 2.89 -14.29
N PRO A 257 6.41 3.63 -15.40
CA PRO A 257 5.97 5.02 -15.45
C PRO A 257 4.44 5.11 -15.40
N LEU A 258 3.92 6.14 -14.74
CA LEU A 258 2.50 6.43 -14.65
C LEU A 258 2.22 7.84 -15.15
N VAL A 259 1.46 7.94 -16.24
CA VAL A 259 0.93 9.20 -16.76
C VAL A 259 -0.51 9.35 -16.30
N ASP A 260 -0.83 10.51 -15.75
CA ASP A 260 -2.20 10.88 -15.41
C ASP A 260 -2.93 11.49 -16.60
N ARG A 261 -4.00 10.81 -17.04
CA ARG A 261 -4.87 11.24 -18.16
C ARG A 261 -6.19 11.90 -17.73
N GLY A 262 -6.34 12.27 -16.46
CA GLY A 262 -7.55 12.96 -15.99
C GLY A 262 -8.75 12.05 -15.70
N GLY A 263 -8.51 10.78 -15.34
CA GLY A 263 -9.60 9.82 -15.10
C GLY A 263 -10.51 10.18 -13.91
N GLU A 264 -11.82 10.02 -14.10
CA GLU A 264 -12.82 10.14 -13.04
C GLU A 264 -12.81 8.90 -12.13
N PHE A 265 -12.95 9.10 -10.82
CA PHE A 265 -12.95 8.00 -9.84
C PHE A 265 -14.07 6.99 -10.07
N ALA A 266 -15.28 7.44 -10.43
CA ALA A 266 -16.41 6.56 -10.71
C ALA A 266 -16.15 5.58 -11.88
N LYS A 267 -15.21 5.91 -12.79
CA LYS A 267 -14.82 5.09 -13.94
C LYS A 267 -13.56 4.25 -13.70
N ALA A 268 -12.94 4.37 -12.53
CA ALA A 268 -11.81 3.55 -12.12
C ALA A 268 -12.19 2.07 -12.07
N SER A 269 -11.20 1.18 -12.09
CA SER A 269 -11.43 -0.26 -11.97
C SER A 269 -12.15 -0.62 -10.65
N ALA A 270 -12.89 -1.73 -10.67
CA ALA A 270 -13.57 -2.26 -9.49
C ALA A 270 -12.61 -2.43 -8.29
N ASP A 271 -11.41 -2.95 -8.56
CA ASP A 271 -10.37 -3.16 -7.55
C ASP A 271 -9.82 -1.83 -7.02
N PHE A 272 -9.71 -0.80 -7.85
CA PHE A 272 -9.31 0.52 -7.39
C PHE A 272 -10.37 1.18 -6.52
N ARG A 273 -11.64 1.13 -6.93
CA ARG A 273 -12.74 1.66 -6.12
C ARG A 273 -12.86 0.94 -4.78
N PHE A 274 -12.69 -0.38 -4.76
CA PHE A 274 -12.68 -1.17 -3.53
C PHE A 274 -11.50 -0.81 -2.62
N ALA A 275 -10.28 -0.72 -3.15
CA ALA A 275 -9.09 -0.30 -2.39
C ALA A 275 -9.28 1.07 -1.72
N ALA A 276 -9.85 2.03 -2.46
CA ALA A 276 -10.15 3.36 -1.94
C ALA A 276 -11.21 3.32 -0.83
N ALA A 277 -12.27 2.52 -0.98
CA ALA A 277 -13.29 2.34 0.05
C ALA A 277 -12.72 1.76 1.36
N VAL A 278 -11.80 0.79 1.25
CA VAL A 278 -11.09 0.24 2.43
C VAL A 278 -10.24 1.30 3.11
N ALA A 279 -9.55 2.15 2.34
CA ALA A 279 -8.75 3.24 2.88
C ALA A 279 -9.62 4.33 3.54
N GLU A 280 -10.73 4.72 2.92
CA GLU A 280 -11.72 5.63 3.50
C GLU A 280 -12.26 5.10 4.82
N PHE A 281 -12.65 3.82 4.86
CA PHE A 281 -13.12 3.17 6.08
C PHE A 281 -12.08 3.25 7.20
N GLY A 282 -10.82 2.92 6.90
CA GLY A 282 -9.73 3.03 7.86
C GLY A 282 -9.50 4.46 8.34
N MET A 283 -9.55 5.45 7.43
CA MET A 283 -9.44 6.87 7.77
C MET A 283 -10.60 7.37 8.64
N ILE A 284 -11.83 6.90 8.40
CA ILE A 284 -13.01 7.22 9.22
C ILE A 284 -12.86 6.64 10.62
N LEU A 285 -12.55 5.34 10.74
CA LEU A 285 -12.43 4.65 12.03
C LEU A 285 -11.36 5.27 12.94
N ARG A 286 -10.26 5.76 12.36
CA ARG A 286 -9.18 6.41 13.12
C ARG A 286 -9.36 7.92 13.28
N SER A 287 -10.46 8.49 12.79
CA SER A 287 -10.70 9.96 12.77
C SER A 287 -9.54 10.74 12.14
N SER A 288 -9.05 10.24 11.00
CA SER A 288 -7.92 10.84 10.28
C SER A 288 -8.18 12.32 9.96
N PRO A 289 -7.19 13.22 10.16
CA PRO A 289 -7.30 14.62 9.74
C PRO A 289 -7.32 14.76 8.21
N ASN A 290 -6.91 13.72 7.48
CA ASN A 290 -6.84 13.69 6.02
C ASN A 290 -7.99 12.88 5.40
N ARG A 291 -9.04 12.54 6.18
CA ARG A 291 -10.21 11.82 5.65
C ARG A 291 -11.06 12.65 4.68
N GLY A 292 -10.76 13.94 4.53
CA GLY A 292 -11.49 14.86 3.66
C GLY A 292 -12.98 14.82 3.94
N ASN A 293 -13.78 14.66 2.88
CA ASN A 293 -15.24 14.52 2.96
C ASN A 293 -15.72 13.05 3.03
N ALA A 294 -14.84 12.07 3.26
CA ALA A 294 -15.21 10.66 3.27
C ALA A 294 -16.32 10.34 4.29
N THR A 295 -17.33 9.60 3.84
CA THR A 295 -18.42 9.08 4.67
C THR A 295 -18.56 7.56 4.56
N LEU A 296 -19.18 6.92 5.56
CA LEU A 296 -19.49 5.48 5.47
C LEU A 296 -20.48 5.17 4.34
N SER A 297 -21.31 6.14 3.93
CA SER A 297 -22.19 6.01 2.77
C SER A 297 -21.39 5.91 1.46
N ASP A 298 -20.32 6.70 1.34
CA ASP A 298 -19.42 6.63 0.18
C ASP A 298 -18.70 5.27 0.13
N VAL A 299 -18.18 4.80 1.27
CA VAL A 299 -17.54 3.48 1.41
C VAL A 299 -18.45 2.34 0.93
N LEU A 300 -19.76 2.43 1.21
CA LEU A 300 -20.75 1.45 0.76
C LEU A 300 -21.11 1.61 -0.72
N ALA A 301 -20.99 2.81 -1.29
CA ALA A 301 -21.38 3.11 -2.66
C ALA A 301 -20.30 2.71 -3.69
N TRP A 302 -19.02 2.98 -3.42
CA TRP A 302 -17.95 2.77 -4.41
C TRP A 302 -17.76 1.33 -4.92
N PRO A 303 -17.85 0.30 -4.07
CA PRO A 303 -17.64 -1.08 -4.48
C PRO A 303 -18.94 -1.82 -4.80
N ALA A 304 -20.10 -1.16 -4.78
CA ALA A 304 -21.42 -1.82 -4.85
C ALA A 304 -21.56 -2.75 -6.09
N ASP A 305 -21.11 -2.32 -7.27
CA ASP A 305 -21.17 -3.15 -8.48
C ASP A 305 -20.17 -4.34 -8.45
N ALA A 306 -19.13 -4.27 -7.62
CA ALA A 306 -18.04 -5.24 -7.57
C ALA A 306 -18.25 -6.34 -6.52
N ALA A 307 -19.02 -6.07 -5.46
CA ALA A 307 -19.30 -7.04 -4.40
C ALA A 307 -20.36 -8.09 -4.82
N ASP A 308 -21.18 -7.78 -5.83
CA ASP A 308 -22.27 -8.66 -6.28
C ASP A 308 -21.85 -9.65 -7.39
N SER A 309 -20.62 -9.54 -7.91
CA SER A 309 -20.08 -10.45 -8.94
C SER A 309 -19.28 -11.58 -8.28
N PRO A 310 -19.70 -12.87 -8.38
CA PRO A 310 -18.91 -14.00 -7.90
C PRO A 310 -17.52 -14.12 -8.53
N ALA A 311 -17.29 -13.48 -9.69
CA ALA A 311 -15.98 -13.40 -10.34
C ALA A 311 -15.07 -12.32 -9.74
N ASP A 312 -15.63 -11.40 -8.97
CA ASP A 312 -14.95 -10.26 -8.35
C ASP A 312 -14.73 -10.46 -6.85
N ASP A 313 -15.53 -11.33 -6.22
CA ASP A 313 -15.43 -11.72 -4.80
C ASP A 313 -15.67 -13.24 -4.60
N PRO A 314 -14.76 -14.11 -5.09
CA PRO A 314 -14.95 -15.56 -5.05
C PRO A 314 -15.04 -16.13 -3.62
N ASP A 315 -14.41 -15.45 -2.65
CA ASP A 315 -14.36 -15.88 -1.24
C ASP A 315 -15.35 -15.11 -0.35
N GLY A 316 -16.14 -14.18 -0.91
CA GLY A 316 -17.13 -13.39 -0.17
C GLY A 316 -16.54 -12.36 0.79
N GLN A 317 -15.24 -12.08 0.72
CA GLN A 317 -14.53 -11.19 1.64
C GLN A 317 -14.96 -9.73 1.46
N ARG A 318 -15.21 -9.31 0.21
CA ARG A 318 -15.67 -7.93 -0.07
C ARG A 318 -17.09 -7.73 0.44
N GLY A 319 -17.97 -8.71 0.26
CA GLY A 319 -19.31 -8.70 0.85
C GLY A 319 -19.28 -8.59 2.38
N GLU A 320 -18.45 -9.40 3.05
CA GLU A 320 -18.27 -9.34 4.49
C GLU A 320 -17.75 -7.98 4.97
N PHE A 321 -16.83 -7.37 4.22
CA PHE A 321 -16.36 -6.01 4.50
C PHE A 321 -17.51 -5.00 4.46
N LEU A 322 -18.39 -5.06 3.45
CA LEU A 322 -19.53 -4.14 3.38
C LEU A 322 -20.51 -4.34 4.54
N ASP A 323 -20.72 -5.58 4.99
CA ASP A 323 -21.50 -5.85 6.19
C ASP A 323 -20.84 -5.28 7.45
N LEU A 324 -19.50 -5.32 7.53
CA LEU A 324 -18.74 -4.71 8.61
C LEU A 324 -18.89 -3.18 8.61
N VAL A 325 -18.88 -2.55 7.44
CA VAL A 325 -19.11 -1.11 7.28
C VAL A 325 -20.52 -0.74 7.72
N ARG A 326 -21.55 -1.51 7.31
CA ARG A 326 -22.94 -1.31 7.77
C ARG A 326 -23.07 -1.41 9.29
N LYS A 327 -22.43 -2.42 9.91
CA LYS A 327 -22.40 -2.55 11.38
C LYS A 327 -21.72 -1.34 12.04
N THR A 328 -20.66 -0.82 11.44
CA THR A 328 -19.96 0.37 11.93
C THR A 328 -20.87 1.59 11.86
N GLN A 329 -21.60 1.77 10.77
CA GLN A 329 -22.56 2.86 10.62
C GLN A 329 -23.59 2.87 11.75
N LEU A 330 -24.16 1.71 12.09
CA LEU A 330 -25.08 1.55 13.22
C LEU A 330 -24.46 1.82 14.60
N LEU A 331 -23.13 1.73 14.74
CA LEU A 331 -22.44 2.05 16.00
C LEU A 331 -22.09 3.54 16.13
N MET A 332 -22.13 4.28 15.02
CA MET A 332 -21.81 5.71 14.98
C MET A 332 -23.06 6.60 14.97
N GLU A 333 -24.24 6.00 14.77
CA GLU A 333 -25.58 6.60 14.93
C GLU A 333 -26.04 6.55 16.40
#